data_AF-A0A855F631-F1
#
_entry.id   AF-A0A855F631-F1
#
_cell.length_a   1.000
_cell.length_b   1.000
_cell.length_c   1.000
_cell.angle_alpha   90.00
_cell.angle_beta   90.00
_cell.angle_gamma   90.00
#
_symmetry.space_group_name_H-M   'P 1'
#
loop_
_entity.id
_entity.type
_entity.pdbx_description
1 polymer ?
#
loop_
_entity_poly.entity_id
_entity_poly.type
_entity_poly.pdbx_seq_one_letter_code
_entity_poly.pdbx_strand_id
1 'polypeptide(L)'
;MEQTQRSGKKSAGNDTPAVPQNAGQTGRRGRVFDYGELRVLLLAMLSEQPSHGYELIHDIKERFGGLYKPSPGVIYPTLTWLYDRNYAVIDLEKGGRKRYSITEEGRAWLTANQSVMEMLKSRVAPQANRASPVELVEAMDHLKRALSLRMKYEPLPAGMVVSLAQAIHLAAERIEHLLTTPVASEGVHTSIACIATPNASRFMRRLCSHFQHRTPVVSDEHSGQFRLSIGEVRLDVQDNLLQITLSATETDDLAEMETIVERHLAEAAVRETLDIRWQRT
;
A
#
# COMPACT_ATOMS: atom_id res chain seq x y z
N MET A 1 36.13 45.81 46.27
CA MET A 1 35.70 44.63 47.04
C MET A 1 34.19 44.55 46.94
N GLU A 2 33.69 43.39 46.48
CA GLU A 2 32.32 42.80 46.50
C GLU A 2 31.08 43.66 46.16
N GLN A 3 30.35 43.36 45.06
CA GLN A 3 29.19 42.44 44.96
C GLN A 3 28.06 42.76 45.96
N THR A 4 26.81 42.98 45.54
CA THR A 4 25.84 41.89 45.31
C THR A 4 24.59 42.38 44.54
N GLN A 5 24.14 41.56 43.59
CA GLN A 5 22.93 41.70 42.78
C GLN A 5 21.65 41.23 43.51
N ARG A 6 20.49 41.83 43.19
CA ARG A 6 19.19 41.14 43.17
C ARG A 6 18.16 41.96 42.40
N SER A 7 17.73 41.46 41.23
CA SER A 7 16.54 41.93 40.54
C SER A 7 15.67 40.73 40.22
N GLY A 8 14.42 40.79 40.64
CA GLY A 8 13.45 39.72 40.50
C GLY A 8 12.10 40.25 40.05
N LYS A 9 11.43 39.38 39.29
CA LYS A 9 9.98 39.24 39.11
C LYS A 9 9.30 40.11 38.05
N LYS A 10 9.16 39.51 36.85
CA LYS A 10 8.16 39.89 35.82
C LYS A 10 6.80 39.27 36.16
N SER A 11 5.76 40.09 35.99
CA SER A 11 4.34 39.78 36.14
C SER A 11 3.81 38.77 35.13
N ALA A 12 2.78 38.04 35.57
CA ALA A 12 1.96 37.10 34.85
C ALA A 12 0.55 37.67 34.60
N GLY A 13 -0.15 37.09 33.60
CA GLY A 13 -1.59 37.19 33.35
C GLY A 13 -1.96 38.27 32.32
N ASN A 14 -2.80 38.04 31.32
CA ASN A 14 -3.79 36.98 31.13
C ASN A 14 -4.29 37.12 29.67
N ASP A 15 -4.47 36.04 28.91
CA ASP A 15 -5.30 36.04 27.68
C ASP A 15 -5.73 34.62 27.31
N THR A 16 -7.02 34.43 27.08
CA THR A 16 -7.67 33.24 26.50
C THR A 16 -8.99 33.74 25.88
N PRO A 17 -9.58 33.14 24.83
CA PRO A 17 -9.15 32.07 23.91
C PRO A 17 -9.20 32.49 22.41
N ALA A 18 -8.52 31.73 21.54
CA ALA A 18 -8.94 31.63 20.13
C ALA A 18 -8.47 30.29 19.53
N VAL A 19 -9.43 29.47 19.11
CA VAL A 19 -9.21 28.34 18.21
C VAL A 19 -9.00 28.89 16.79
N PRO A 20 -8.08 28.32 16.02
CA PRO A 20 -8.50 27.86 14.71
C PRO A 20 -8.10 26.41 14.43
N GLN A 21 -9.02 25.77 13.74
CA GLN A 21 -8.93 24.47 13.09
C GLN A 21 -7.85 24.50 12.01
N ASN A 22 -6.98 23.49 11.94
CA ASN A 22 -6.81 22.78 10.68
C ASN A 22 -6.26 21.38 10.89
N ALA A 23 -7.06 20.42 10.45
CA ALA A 23 -6.78 19.01 10.44
C ALA A 23 -5.79 18.70 9.31
N GLY A 24 -4.55 18.40 9.65
CA GLY A 24 -3.64 17.66 8.78
C GLY A 24 -3.82 16.16 9.01
N GLN A 25 -4.92 15.58 8.51
CA GLN A 25 -5.02 14.14 8.30
C GLN A 25 -3.97 13.76 7.25
N THR A 26 -2.74 13.52 7.69
CA THR A 26 -1.74 12.87 6.86
C THR A 26 -2.17 11.43 6.69
N GLY A 27 -2.53 11.10 5.45
CA GLY A 27 -3.08 9.82 5.06
C GLY A 27 -2.26 8.66 5.61
N ARG A 28 -2.97 7.74 6.27
CA ARG A 28 -2.54 6.35 6.43
C ARG A 28 -2.38 5.74 5.03
N ARG A 29 -1.28 6.04 4.35
CA ARG A 29 -0.74 5.19 3.29
C ARG A 29 -0.66 3.79 3.89
N GLY A 30 -1.40 2.85 3.29
CA GLY A 30 -1.47 1.47 3.74
C GLY A 30 -0.06 0.94 3.97
N ARG A 31 0.26 0.64 5.22
CA ARG A 31 1.54 0.04 5.58
C ARG A 31 1.49 -1.42 5.16
N VAL A 32 2.53 -1.87 4.43
CA VAL A 32 2.69 -3.28 4.00
C VAL A 32 2.72 -4.24 5.21
N PHE A 33 3.18 -3.76 6.36
CA PHE A 33 3.12 -4.44 7.65
C PHE A 33 2.59 -3.53 8.74
N ASP A 34 1.69 -4.05 9.58
CA ASP A 34 1.44 -3.41 10.86
C ASP A 34 2.65 -3.62 11.82
N TYR A 35 2.64 -2.90 12.95
CA TYR A 35 3.74 -2.99 13.93
C TYR A 35 3.83 -4.38 14.59
N GLY A 36 2.74 -5.16 14.64
CA GLY A 36 2.74 -6.50 15.19
C GLY A 36 3.39 -7.50 14.24
N GLU A 37 2.97 -7.48 12.99
CA GLU A 37 3.51 -8.32 11.91
C GLU A 37 5.01 -8.12 11.71
N LEU A 38 5.49 -6.86 11.74
CA LEU A 38 6.91 -6.59 11.60
C LEU A 38 7.74 -7.14 12.78
N ARG A 39 7.21 -7.11 14.01
CA ARG A 39 7.90 -7.69 15.18
C ARG A 39 8.08 -9.19 15.01
N VAL A 40 7.03 -9.88 14.58
CA VAL A 40 7.04 -11.31 14.30
C VAL A 40 8.05 -11.63 13.20
N LEU A 41 8.06 -10.87 12.11
CA LEU A 41 9.01 -11.04 11.00
C LEU A 41 10.47 -10.86 11.45
N LEU A 42 10.79 -9.76 12.14
CA LEU A 42 12.16 -9.50 12.58
C LEU A 42 12.64 -10.57 13.55
N LEU A 43 11.78 -11.01 14.47
CA LEU A 43 12.14 -12.05 15.43
C LEU A 43 12.32 -13.40 14.74
N ALA A 44 11.53 -13.71 13.70
CA ALA A 44 11.73 -14.91 12.88
C ALA A 44 13.09 -14.90 12.20
N MET A 45 13.48 -13.79 11.59
CA MET A 45 14.79 -13.65 10.96
C MET A 45 15.93 -13.80 11.97
N LEU A 46 15.79 -13.20 13.15
CA LEU A 46 16.76 -13.36 14.25
C LEU A 46 16.83 -14.80 14.81
N SER A 47 15.77 -15.60 14.60
CA SER A 47 15.75 -17.01 14.97
C SER A 47 16.50 -17.90 13.97
N GLU A 48 16.59 -17.46 12.71
CA GLU A 48 17.38 -18.11 11.65
C GLU A 48 18.87 -17.77 11.84
N GLN A 49 19.19 -16.48 12.01
CA GLN A 49 20.55 -16.00 12.18
C GLN A 49 20.60 -14.69 13.00
N PRO A 50 21.57 -14.54 13.93
CA PRO A 50 21.86 -13.24 14.54
C PRO A 50 22.30 -12.20 13.50
N SER A 51 21.65 -11.03 13.50
CA SER A 51 21.82 -10.03 12.44
C SER A 51 21.89 -8.60 12.98
N HIS A 52 22.50 -7.71 12.20
CA HIS A 52 22.45 -6.27 12.43
C HIS A 52 21.17 -5.65 11.88
N GLY A 53 20.75 -4.51 12.42
CA GLY A 53 19.56 -3.80 11.94
C GLY A 53 19.61 -3.41 10.45
N TYR A 54 20.80 -3.12 9.90
CA TYR A 54 20.95 -2.84 8.47
C TYR A 54 20.88 -4.11 7.62
N GLU A 55 21.38 -5.24 8.11
CA GLU A 55 21.29 -6.55 7.44
C GLU A 55 19.83 -6.96 7.33
N LEU A 56 19.06 -6.84 8.42
CA LEU A 56 17.62 -7.08 8.43
C LEU A 56 16.87 -6.21 7.39
N ILE A 57 17.28 -4.95 7.19
CA ILE A 57 16.70 -4.09 6.14
C ILE A 57 16.98 -4.65 4.73
N HIS A 58 18.20 -5.14 4.50
CA HIS A 58 18.63 -5.71 3.24
C HIS A 58 17.94 -7.06 2.98
N ASP A 59 17.94 -7.95 3.96
CA ASP A 59 17.33 -9.28 3.87
C ASP A 59 15.82 -9.19 3.66
N ILE A 60 15.13 -8.24 4.32
CA ILE A 60 13.72 -7.98 4.03
C ILE A 60 13.55 -7.47 2.60
N LYS A 61 14.42 -6.59 2.10
CA LYS A 61 14.35 -6.17 0.69
C LYS A 61 14.46 -7.38 -0.25
N GLU A 62 15.41 -8.28 0.00
CA GLU A 62 15.66 -9.45 -0.85
C GLU A 62 14.53 -10.48 -0.78
N ARG A 63 14.06 -10.83 0.43
CA ARG A 63 12.95 -11.78 0.63
C ARG A 63 11.65 -11.33 -0.03
N PHE A 64 11.47 -10.03 -0.19
CA PHE A 64 10.31 -9.43 -0.84
C PHE A 64 10.57 -9.05 -2.30
N GLY A 65 11.61 -9.60 -2.93
CA GLY A 65 11.91 -9.38 -4.34
C GLY A 65 12.12 -7.90 -4.70
N GLY A 66 12.59 -7.09 -3.75
CA GLY A 66 12.76 -5.65 -3.93
C GLY A 66 11.50 -4.80 -3.83
N LEU A 67 10.32 -5.40 -3.69
CA LEU A 67 9.02 -4.70 -3.65
C LEU A 67 8.80 -3.91 -2.36
N TYR A 68 9.45 -4.32 -1.27
CA TYR A 68 9.34 -3.67 0.02
C TYR A 68 10.72 -3.53 0.66
N LYS A 69 11.07 -2.29 1.04
CA LYS A 69 12.25 -2.00 1.86
C LYS A 69 11.82 -1.22 3.10
N PRO A 70 11.93 -1.79 4.31
CA PRO A 70 11.57 -1.08 5.52
C PRO A 70 12.55 0.07 5.78
N SER A 71 12.05 1.18 6.31
CA SER A 71 12.91 2.32 6.67
C SER A 71 13.59 2.08 8.02
N PRO A 72 14.78 2.68 8.25
CA PRO A 72 15.42 2.69 9.57
C PRO A 72 14.48 3.13 10.70
N GLY A 73 13.62 4.12 10.44
CA GLY A 73 12.67 4.67 11.42
C GLY A 73 11.56 3.72 11.83
N VAL A 74 11.40 2.57 11.18
CA VAL A 74 10.48 1.51 11.60
C VAL A 74 11.25 0.32 12.18
N ILE A 75 12.41 -0.01 11.62
CA ILE A 75 13.22 -1.16 12.06
C ILE A 75 13.81 -0.95 13.45
N TYR A 76 14.53 0.15 13.68
CA TYR A 76 15.23 0.35 14.93
C TYR A 76 14.29 0.48 16.14
N PRO A 77 13.17 1.22 16.08
CA PRO A 77 12.19 1.21 17.16
C PRO A 77 11.58 -0.17 17.42
N THR A 78 11.42 -0.99 16.38
CA THR A 78 10.90 -2.36 16.53
C THR A 78 11.92 -3.27 17.20
N LEU A 79 13.20 -3.16 16.84
CA LEU A 79 14.30 -3.87 17.49
C LEU A 79 14.49 -3.44 18.95
N THR A 80 14.37 -2.14 19.24
CA THR A 80 14.34 -1.62 20.62
C THR A 80 13.19 -2.24 21.40
N TRP A 81 11.99 -2.29 20.83
CA TRP A 81 10.85 -2.93 21.49
C TRP A 81 11.08 -4.42 21.78
N LEU A 82 11.66 -5.17 20.84
CA LEU A 82 11.98 -6.59 21.03
C LEU A 82 13.04 -6.78 22.13
N TYR A 83 14.01 -5.88 22.20
CA TYR A 83 15.02 -5.86 23.27
C TYR A 83 14.41 -5.52 24.63
N ASP A 84 13.60 -4.46 24.73
CA ASP A 84 12.95 -4.03 25.97
C ASP A 84 12.00 -5.09 26.54
N ARG A 85 11.44 -5.94 25.67
CA ARG A 85 10.57 -7.07 26.05
C ARG A 85 11.32 -8.36 26.33
N ASN A 86 12.66 -8.35 26.29
CA ASN A 86 13.52 -9.51 26.46
C ASN A 86 13.27 -10.61 25.42
N TYR A 87 12.77 -10.27 24.23
CA TYR A 87 12.61 -11.20 23.11
C TYR A 87 13.86 -11.27 22.23
N ALA A 88 14.67 -10.21 22.24
CA ALA A 88 15.98 -10.17 21.60
C ALA A 88 17.02 -9.61 22.58
N VAL A 89 18.27 -10.04 22.44
CA VAL A 89 19.42 -9.45 23.16
C VAL A 89 20.36 -8.78 22.17
N ILE A 90 21.22 -7.91 22.70
CA ILE A 90 22.19 -7.15 21.91
C ILE A 90 23.60 -7.58 22.32
N ASP A 91 24.32 -8.14 21.37
CA ASP A 91 25.75 -8.40 21.49
C ASP A 91 26.51 -7.21 20.89
N LEU A 92 27.42 -6.63 21.66
CA LEU A 92 28.28 -5.55 21.21
C LEU A 92 29.53 -6.14 20.56
N GLU A 93 29.65 -5.96 19.25
CA GLU A 93 30.82 -6.41 18.51
C GLU A 93 31.98 -5.40 18.57
N LYS A 94 33.18 -5.88 18.22
CA LYS A 94 34.36 -5.02 18.03
C LYS A 94 34.02 -3.92 17.00
N GLY A 95 34.05 -2.67 17.45
CA GLY A 95 33.66 -1.50 16.66
C GLY A 95 32.32 -0.87 17.04
N GLY A 96 31.68 -1.31 18.12
CA GLY A 96 30.47 -0.68 18.67
C GLY A 96 29.18 -0.97 17.89
N ARG A 97 29.23 -1.96 16.99
CA ARG A 97 28.06 -2.40 16.21
C ARG A 97 27.20 -3.32 17.07
N LYS A 98 25.90 -3.08 17.04
CA LYS A 98 24.89 -3.87 17.77
C LYS A 98 24.41 -5.01 16.89
N ARG A 99 24.72 -6.24 17.30
CA ARG A 99 24.18 -7.45 16.71
C ARG A 99 23.01 -7.94 17.57
N TYR A 100 21.89 -8.25 16.95
CA TYR A 100 20.71 -8.74 17.64
C TYR A 100 20.64 -10.26 17.53
N SER A 101 20.19 -10.92 18.59
CA SER A 101 19.96 -12.36 18.64
C SER A 101 18.69 -12.66 19.43
N ILE A 102 17.97 -13.73 19.07
CA ILE A 102 16.72 -14.11 19.75
C ILE A 102 17.00 -14.74 21.12
N THR A 103 16.13 -14.48 22.11
CA THR A 103 16.15 -15.13 23.43
C THR A 103 15.24 -16.36 23.47
N GLU A 104 15.28 -17.11 24.57
CA GLU A 104 14.33 -18.21 24.78
C GLU A 104 12.88 -17.70 24.90
N GLU A 105 12.68 -16.56 25.59
CA GLU A 105 11.38 -15.91 25.66
C GLU A 105 10.90 -15.43 24.27
N GLY A 106 11.83 -14.95 23.45
CA GLY A 106 11.57 -14.60 22.05
C GLY A 106 11.12 -15.80 21.23
N ARG A 107 11.77 -16.97 21.41
CA ARG A 107 11.36 -18.23 20.74
C ARG A 107 9.96 -18.65 21.18
N ALA A 108 9.66 -18.61 22.47
CA ALA A 108 8.33 -18.93 22.99
C ALA A 108 7.26 -17.96 22.44
N TRP A 109 7.56 -16.66 22.38
CA TRP A 109 6.67 -15.68 21.78
C TRP A 109 6.46 -15.92 20.28
N LEU A 110 7.50 -16.30 19.55
CA LEU A 110 7.39 -16.64 18.13
C LEU A 110 6.49 -17.87 17.90
N THR A 111 6.62 -18.90 18.74
CA THR A 111 5.74 -20.08 18.72
C THR A 111 4.29 -19.69 19.01
N ALA A 112 4.04 -18.80 19.98
CA ALA A 112 2.69 -18.30 20.28
C ALA A 112 2.09 -17.46 19.14
N ASN A 113 2.91 -16.92 18.24
CA ASN A 113 2.50 -16.10 17.09
C ASN A 113 2.60 -16.86 15.75
N GLN A 114 2.57 -18.20 15.76
CA GLN A 114 2.68 -19.02 14.55
C GLN A 114 1.61 -18.70 13.50
N SER A 115 0.38 -18.37 13.90
CA SER A 115 -0.68 -17.99 12.95
C SER A 115 -0.34 -16.72 12.15
N VAL A 116 0.31 -15.75 12.79
CA VAL A 116 0.80 -14.54 12.13
C VAL A 116 1.96 -14.89 11.20
N MET A 117 2.87 -15.80 11.61
CA MET A 117 3.95 -16.28 10.75
C MET A 117 3.43 -17.00 9.51
N GLU A 118 2.43 -17.86 9.63
CA GLU A 118 1.84 -18.55 8.47
C GLU A 118 1.14 -17.56 7.52
N MET A 119 0.46 -16.55 8.05
CA MET A 119 -0.11 -15.46 7.26
C MET A 119 0.98 -14.63 6.55
N LEU A 120 2.13 -14.40 7.19
CA LEU A 120 3.26 -13.70 6.57
C LEU A 120 3.89 -14.54 5.47
N LYS A 121 4.09 -15.85 5.70
CA LYS A 121 4.63 -16.77 4.69
C LYS A 121 3.75 -16.86 3.46
N SER A 122 2.42 -16.86 3.60
CA SER A 122 1.52 -16.88 2.45
C SER A 122 1.56 -15.58 1.62
N ARG A 123 1.98 -14.45 2.21
CA ARG A 123 2.23 -13.19 1.50
C ARG A 123 3.60 -13.15 0.79
N VAL A 124 4.58 -13.92 1.28
CA VAL A 124 5.98 -13.94 0.79
C VAL A 124 6.29 -15.12 -0.12
N ALA A 125 5.49 -16.19 -0.06
CA ALA A 125 5.67 -17.35 -0.91
C ALA A 125 5.68 -16.92 -2.37
N PRO A 126 6.67 -17.36 -3.17
CA PRO A 126 6.70 -17.04 -4.58
C PRO A 126 5.43 -17.64 -5.20
N GLN A 127 4.48 -16.79 -5.59
CA GLN A 127 3.44 -17.17 -6.54
C GLN A 127 4.15 -17.49 -7.85
N ALA A 128 4.60 -18.74 -7.96
CA ALA A 128 5.48 -19.25 -9.01
C ALA A 128 4.82 -19.34 -10.40
N ASN A 129 3.75 -18.57 -10.67
CA ASN A 129 3.06 -18.65 -11.95
C ASN A 129 2.35 -17.36 -12.40
N ARG A 130 2.86 -16.20 -12.01
CA ARG A 130 2.61 -14.95 -12.74
C ARG A 130 3.97 -14.46 -13.21
N ALA A 131 4.13 -14.10 -14.48
CA ALA A 131 5.32 -13.40 -14.95
C ALA A 131 5.65 -12.27 -13.94
N SER A 132 6.77 -12.40 -13.24
CA SER A 132 6.94 -11.93 -11.85
C SER A 132 7.84 -10.70 -11.77
N PRO A 133 7.70 -9.83 -10.74
CA PRO A 133 8.26 -8.48 -10.62
C PRO A 133 9.78 -8.25 -10.81
N VAL A 134 10.59 -9.27 -11.07
CA VAL A 134 12.05 -9.13 -11.27
C VAL A 134 12.36 -8.23 -12.46
N GLU A 135 11.73 -8.44 -13.61
CA GLU A 135 11.95 -7.60 -14.80
C GLU A 135 11.55 -6.14 -14.56
N LEU A 136 10.47 -5.90 -13.79
CA LEU A 136 10.03 -4.56 -13.40
C LEU A 136 11.00 -3.90 -12.42
N VAL A 137 11.54 -4.66 -11.47
CA VAL A 137 12.55 -4.18 -10.52
C VAL A 137 13.85 -3.85 -11.24
N GLU A 138 14.29 -4.68 -12.18
CA GLU A 138 15.46 -4.43 -13.02
C GLU A 138 15.29 -3.19 -13.90
N ALA A 139 14.12 -3.02 -14.52
CA ALA A 139 13.79 -1.83 -15.30
C ALA A 139 13.83 -0.56 -14.43
N MET A 140 13.27 -0.63 -13.21
CA MET A 140 13.27 0.49 -12.27
C MET A 140 14.68 0.82 -11.75
N ASP A 141 15.52 -0.19 -11.51
CA ASP A 141 16.91 0.00 -11.09
C ASP A 141 17.78 0.53 -12.24
N HIS A 142 17.48 0.17 -13.49
CA HIS A 142 18.08 0.80 -14.66
C HIS A 142 17.73 2.30 -14.73
N LEU A 143 16.45 2.66 -14.59
CA LEU A 143 16.00 4.06 -14.59
C LEU A 143 16.69 4.88 -13.49
N LYS A 144 16.73 4.37 -12.26
CA LYS A 144 17.41 5.03 -11.13
C LYS A 144 18.89 5.25 -11.39
N ARG A 145 19.59 4.26 -11.96
CA ARG A 145 21.01 4.38 -12.32
C ARG A 145 21.21 5.46 -13.39
N ALA A 146 20.40 5.45 -14.44
CA ALA A 146 20.47 6.44 -15.53
C ALA A 146 20.34 7.88 -15.00
N LEU A 147 19.42 8.12 -14.07
CA LEU A 147 19.24 9.43 -13.42
C LEU A 147 20.40 9.79 -12.46
N SER A 148 20.88 8.80 -11.70
CA SER A 148 21.93 9.00 -10.69
C SER A 148 23.32 9.30 -11.29
N LEU A 149 23.59 8.85 -12.52
CA LEU A 149 24.90 9.01 -13.18
C LEU A 149 25.26 10.48 -13.43
N ARG A 150 24.29 11.38 -13.56
CA ARG A 150 24.52 12.81 -13.85
C ARG A 150 24.26 13.73 -12.65
N MET A 151 23.35 13.36 -11.76
CA MET A 151 22.99 14.18 -10.58
C MET A 151 24.11 14.31 -9.53
N LYS A 152 25.18 13.51 -9.63
CA LYS A 152 26.29 13.51 -8.67
C LYS A 152 27.40 14.52 -8.97
N TYR A 153 27.41 15.08 -10.18
CA TYR A 153 28.54 15.87 -10.66
C TYR A 153 28.16 17.30 -11.07
N GLU A 154 26.91 17.57 -11.50
CA GLU A 154 26.50 18.91 -11.90
C GLU A 154 24.96 19.08 -11.89
N PRO A 155 24.41 20.25 -11.51
CA PRO A 155 22.97 20.51 -11.60
C PRO A 155 22.49 20.43 -13.06
N LEU A 156 21.36 19.74 -13.26
CA LEU A 156 20.77 19.55 -14.58
C LEU A 156 20.21 20.89 -15.12
N PRO A 157 20.40 21.21 -16.41
CA PRO A 157 19.73 22.33 -17.05
C PRO A 157 18.21 22.21 -16.92
N ALA A 158 17.51 23.31 -16.67
CA ALA A 158 16.05 23.31 -16.45
C ALA A 158 15.28 22.62 -17.58
N GLY A 159 15.67 22.86 -18.85
CA GLY A 159 15.07 22.18 -20.01
C GLY A 159 15.24 20.66 -19.99
N MET A 160 16.38 20.16 -19.51
CA MET A 160 16.64 18.73 -19.39
C MET A 160 15.81 18.09 -18.27
N VAL A 161 15.59 18.81 -17.17
CA VAL A 161 14.70 18.35 -16.09
C VAL A 161 13.27 18.19 -16.60
N VAL A 162 12.77 19.16 -17.37
CA VAL A 162 11.43 19.11 -17.97
C VAL A 162 11.31 17.91 -18.91
N SER A 163 12.28 17.70 -19.81
CA SER A 163 12.25 16.56 -20.73
C SER A 163 12.33 15.20 -20.03
N LEU A 164 13.15 15.07 -18.98
CA LEU A 164 13.24 13.84 -18.18
C LEU A 164 11.94 13.56 -17.43
N ALA A 165 11.32 14.58 -16.83
CA ALA A 165 10.04 14.44 -16.16
C ALA A 165 8.94 14.00 -17.15
N GLN A 166 8.89 14.60 -18.34
CA GLN A 166 7.95 14.21 -19.40
C GLN A 166 8.12 12.74 -19.82
N ALA A 167 9.35 12.27 -19.99
CA ALA A 167 9.61 10.87 -20.35
C ALA A 167 9.13 9.89 -19.26
N ILE A 168 9.29 10.25 -17.98
CA ILE A 168 8.82 9.44 -16.85
C ILE A 168 7.29 9.43 -16.80
N HIS A 169 6.63 10.58 -17.00
CA HIS A 169 5.17 10.67 -17.05
C HIS A 169 4.58 9.82 -18.17
N LEU A 170 5.14 9.89 -19.38
CA LEU A 170 4.69 9.08 -20.52
C LEU A 170 4.85 7.58 -20.26
N ALA A 171 5.95 7.18 -19.61
CA ALA A 171 6.15 5.78 -19.21
C ALA A 171 5.13 5.34 -18.15
N ALA A 172 4.79 6.21 -17.19
CA ALA A 172 3.78 5.93 -16.17
C ALA A 172 2.38 5.76 -16.79
N GLU A 173 1.95 6.68 -17.67
CA GLU A 173 0.68 6.59 -18.39
C GLU A 173 0.57 5.27 -19.18
N ARG A 174 1.66 4.83 -19.81
CA ARG A 174 1.68 3.56 -20.54
C ARG A 174 1.52 2.34 -19.61
N ILE A 175 2.14 2.38 -18.44
CA ILE A 175 2.00 1.33 -17.41
C ILE A 175 0.57 1.31 -16.88
N GLU A 176 0.00 2.47 -16.56
CA GLU A 176 -1.39 2.60 -16.10
C GLU A 176 -2.36 2.01 -17.12
N HIS A 177 -2.19 2.32 -18.41
CA HIS A 177 -2.97 1.70 -19.48
C HIS A 177 -2.82 0.17 -19.50
N LEU A 178 -1.61 -0.37 -19.38
CA LEU A 178 -1.40 -1.83 -19.37
C LEU A 178 -2.02 -2.51 -18.15
N LEU A 179 -2.00 -1.86 -17.00
CA LEU A 179 -2.58 -2.39 -15.76
C LEU A 179 -4.10 -2.26 -15.70
N THR A 180 -4.69 -1.38 -16.53
CA THR A 180 -6.14 -1.18 -16.65
C THR A 180 -6.74 -1.85 -17.90
N THR A 181 -5.91 -2.36 -18.81
CA THR A 181 -6.37 -3.13 -19.98
C THR A 181 -6.79 -4.53 -19.53
N PRO A 182 -8.03 -4.98 -19.78
CA PRO A 182 -8.50 -6.30 -19.35
C PRO A 182 -7.68 -7.40 -20.02
N VAL A 183 -7.09 -8.28 -19.22
CA VAL A 183 -6.54 -9.54 -19.70
C VAL A 183 -7.72 -10.46 -20.01
N ALA A 184 -8.01 -10.66 -21.30
CA ALA A 184 -8.91 -11.74 -21.73
C ALA A 184 -8.25 -13.08 -21.33
N SER A 185 -8.61 -13.60 -20.17
CA SER A 185 -8.21 -14.95 -19.75
C SER A 185 -9.24 -15.92 -20.32
N GLU A 186 -8.79 -16.83 -21.19
CA GLU A 186 -9.62 -17.93 -21.69
C GLU A 186 -10.23 -18.70 -20.50
N GLY A 187 -11.56 -18.86 -20.49
CA GLY A 187 -12.31 -19.52 -19.42
C GLY A 187 -12.91 -18.60 -18.35
N VAL A 188 -12.79 -17.28 -18.48
CA VAL A 188 -13.47 -16.32 -17.60
C VAL A 188 -14.81 -15.90 -18.21
N HIS A 189 -15.90 -16.17 -17.51
CA HIS A 189 -17.23 -15.69 -17.88
C HIS A 189 -17.33 -14.21 -17.58
N THR A 190 -17.79 -13.43 -18.56
CA THR A 190 -17.89 -11.97 -18.42
C THR A 190 -19.35 -11.55 -18.55
N SER A 191 -19.80 -10.62 -17.71
CA SER A 191 -21.10 -9.98 -17.84
C SER A 191 -20.94 -8.46 -17.84
N ILE A 192 -21.54 -7.81 -18.83
CA ILE A 192 -21.41 -6.37 -19.04
C ILE A 192 -22.77 -5.71 -18.96
N ALA A 193 -22.89 -4.65 -18.18
CA ALA A 193 -24.05 -3.76 -18.18
C ALA A 193 -23.64 -2.33 -18.55
N CYS A 194 -24.38 -1.73 -19.47
CA CYS A 194 -24.20 -0.34 -19.88
C CYS A 194 -25.42 0.47 -19.44
N ILE A 195 -25.21 1.41 -18.51
CA ILE A 195 -26.28 2.18 -17.87
C ILE A 195 -26.16 3.63 -18.27
N ALA A 196 -27.13 4.13 -19.04
CA ALA A 196 -27.20 5.55 -19.40
C ALA A 196 -27.78 6.36 -18.24
N THR A 197 -26.95 7.22 -17.62
CA THR A 197 -27.34 8.11 -16.54
C THR A 197 -26.44 9.35 -16.50
N PRO A 198 -27.01 10.56 -16.30
CA PRO A 198 -26.21 11.77 -16.09
C PRO A 198 -25.41 11.76 -14.77
N ASN A 199 -25.66 10.78 -13.90
CA ASN A 199 -25.01 10.62 -12.60
C ASN A 199 -23.97 9.49 -12.59
N ALA A 200 -23.47 9.04 -13.75
CA ALA A 200 -22.56 7.91 -13.89
C ALA A 200 -21.36 7.96 -12.92
N SER A 201 -20.62 9.07 -12.89
CA SER A 201 -19.46 9.25 -11.97
C SER A 201 -19.85 9.21 -10.50
N ARG A 202 -21.08 9.60 -10.14
CA ARG A 202 -21.57 9.55 -8.76
C ARG A 202 -21.85 8.11 -8.34
N PHE A 203 -22.49 7.32 -9.20
CA PHE A 203 -22.75 5.90 -8.94
C PHE A 203 -21.45 5.11 -8.83
N MET A 204 -20.50 5.33 -9.76
CA MET A 204 -19.16 4.72 -9.69
C MET A 204 -18.48 5.01 -8.34
N ARG A 205 -18.34 6.30 -7.97
CA ARG A 205 -17.69 6.69 -6.70
C ARG A 205 -18.39 6.09 -5.48
N ARG A 206 -19.72 5.99 -5.50
CA ARG A 206 -20.49 5.41 -4.39
C ARG A 206 -20.27 3.92 -4.26
N LEU A 207 -20.24 3.17 -5.37
CA LEU A 207 -19.88 1.75 -5.38
C LEU A 207 -18.45 1.55 -4.87
N CYS A 208 -17.48 2.26 -5.43
CA CYS A 208 -16.08 2.21 -4.98
C CYS A 208 -15.96 2.50 -3.47
N SER A 209 -16.57 3.59 -2.99
CA SER A 209 -16.53 3.95 -1.56
C SER A 209 -17.21 2.92 -0.66
N HIS A 210 -18.31 2.30 -1.11
CA HIS A 210 -19.00 1.27 -0.34
C HIS A 210 -18.11 0.04 -0.13
N PHE A 211 -17.43 -0.41 -1.19
CA PHE A 211 -16.59 -1.61 -1.14
C PHE A 211 -15.19 -1.38 -0.57
N GLN A 212 -14.72 -0.13 -0.51
CA GLN A 212 -13.39 0.22 0.01
C GLN A 212 -13.15 -0.23 1.46
N HIS A 213 -14.21 -0.38 2.26
CA HIS A 213 -14.11 -0.89 3.62
C HIS A 213 -13.94 -2.42 3.71
N ARG A 214 -14.24 -3.16 2.63
CA ARG A 214 -14.23 -4.63 2.60
C ARG A 214 -13.14 -5.21 1.69
N THR A 215 -12.71 -4.48 0.67
CA THR A 215 -11.72 -4.92 -0.31
C THR A 215 -10.86 -3.75 -0.79
N PRO A 216 -9.59 -3.96 -1.19
CA PRO A 216 -8.82 -2.93 -1.89
C PRO A 216 -9.55 -2.47 -3.16
N VAL A 217 -9.78 -1.17 -3.26
CA VAL A 217 -10.37 -0.52 -4.43
C VAL A 217 -9.32 0.38 -5.06
N VAL A 218 -9.13 0.23 -6.37
CA VAL A 218 -8.35 1.16 -7.20
C VAL A 218 -9.36 1.99 -7.97
N SER A 219 -9.30 3.32 -7.87
CA SER A 219 -10.22 4.19 -8.60
C SER A 219 -9.58 5.52 -8.93
N ASP A 220 -9.93 6.07 -10.08
CA ASP A 220 -9.64 7.44 -10.50
C ASP A 220 -10.95 8.21 -10.73
N GLU A 221 -10.92 9.29 -11.54
CA GLU A 221 -12.09 10.13 -11.83
C GLU A 221 -13.10 9.45 -12.77
N HIS A 222 -12.64 8.53 -13.64
CA HIS A 222 -13.43 7.90 -14.70
C HIS A 222 -13.49 6.38 -14.60
N SER A 223 -12.66 5.76 -13.75
CA SER A 223 -12.60 4.31 -13.61
C SER A 223 -12.58 3.87 -12.13
N GLY A 224 -13.08 2.66 -11.90
CA GLY A 224 -13.06 2.00 -10.61
C GLY A 224 -12.92 0.50 -10.76
N GLN A 225 -12.09 -0.12 -9.93
CA GLN A 225 -11.82 -1.56 -9.97
C GLN A 225 -11.68 -2.11 -8.56
N PHE A 226 -12.36 -3.22 -8.30
CA PHE A 226 -12.27 -3.93 -7.03
C PHE A 226 -12.61 -5.41 -7.20
N ARG A 227 -12.17 -6.21 -6.24
CA ARG A 227 -12.39 -7.65 -6.24
C ARG A 227 -13.36 -8.07 -5.14
N LEU A 228 -14.37 -8.86 -5.50
CA LEU A 228 -15.23 -9.61 -4.60
C LEU A 228 -14.63 -11.00 -4.35
N SER A 229 -15.12 -11.74 -3.37
CA SER A 229 -14.68 -13.12 -3.11
C SER A 229 -14.91 -14.07 -4.29
N ILE A 230 -15.89 -13.75 -5.13
CA ILE A 230 -16.40 -14.59 -6.23
C ILE A 230 -16.05 -14.05 -7.63
N GLY A 231 -15.33 -12.93 -7.73
CA GLY A 231 -14.95 -12.37 -9.01
C GLY A 231 -14.53 -10.91 -8.94
N GLU A 232 -14.36 -10.30 -10.10
CA GLU A 232 -13.80 -8.97 -10.26
C GLU A 232 -14.80 -8.02 -10.90
N VAL A 233 -14.83 -6.79 -10.39
CA VAL A 233 -15.75 -5.73 -10.82
C VAL A 233 -14.92 -4.57 -11.36
N ARG A 234 -15.24 -4.15 -12.58
CA ARG A 234 -14.70 -2.97 -13.22
C ARG A 234 -15.83 -2.02 -13.58
N LEU A 235 -15.60 -0.74 -13.34
CA LEU A 235 -16.51 0.36 -13.58
C LEU A 235 -15.79 1.37 -14.46
N ASP A 236 -16.41 1.76 -15.56
CA ASP A 236 -15.92 2.81 -16.44
C ASP A 236 -17.02 3.83 -16.67
N VAL A 237 -16.67 5.10 -16.61
CA VAL A 237 -17.57 6.20 -16.85
C VAL A 237 -17.10 6.99 -18.06
N GLN A 238 -17.96 7.06 -19.06
CA GLN A 238 -17.77 7.90 -20.24
C GLN A 238 -19.01 8.78 -20.40
N ASP A 239 -18.85 10.09 -20.26
CA ASP A 239 -19.94 11.07 -20.27
C ASP A 239 -21.10 10.68 -19.33
N ASN A 240 -22.25 10.31 -19.90
CA ASN A 240 -23.45 9.88 -19.19
C ASN A 240 -23.67 8.36 -19.26
N LEU A 241 -22.60 7.59 -19.43
CA LEU A 241 -22.64 6.14 -19.51
C LEU A 241 -21.77 5.54 -18.40
N LEU A 242 -22.38 4.72 -17.55
CA LEU A 242 -21.67 3.84 -16.63
C LEU A 242 -21.64 2.44 -17.22
N GLN A 243 -20.46 1.98 -17.60
CA GLN A 243 -20.22 0.59 -17.97
C GLN A 243 -19.73 -0.19 -16.75
N ILE A 244 -20.35 -1.33 -16.49
CA ILE A 244 -19.97 -2.25 -15.44
C ILE A 244 -19.59 -3.56 -16.10
N THR A 245 -18.38 -4.02 -15.82
CA THR A 245 -17.87 -5.31 -16.30
C THR A 245 -17.64 -6.21 -15.09
N LEU A 246 -18.31 -7.35 -15.06
CA LEU A 246 -18.14 -8.41 -14.08
C LEU A 246 -17.39 -9.55 -14.72
N SER A 247 -16.41 -10.10 -14.03
CA SER A 247 -15.69 -11.28 -14.48
C SER A 247 -15.57 -12.32 -13.36
N ALA A 248 -15.92 -13.56 -13.68
CA ALA A 248 -15.87 -14.68 -12.76
C ALA A 248 -15.43 -15.96 -13.50
N THR A 249 -14.87 -16.92 -12.76
CA THR A 249 -14.48 -18.22 -13.33
C THR A 249 -15.67 -19.17 -13.49
N GLU A 250 -16.73 -18.98 -12.71
CA GLU A 250 -17.95 -19.78 -12.74
C GLU A 250 -19.15 -18.93 -13.17
N THR A 251 -20.10 -19.53 -13.89
CA THR A 251 -21.32 -18.83 -14.33
C THR A 251 -22.28 -18.49 -13.18
N ASP A 252 -22.32 -19.32 -12.14
CA ASP A 252 -23.15 -19.09 -10.94
C ASP A 252 -22.63 -17.89 -10.14
N ASP A 253 -21.31 -17.78 -9.97
CA ASP A 253 -20.65 -16.63 -9.33
C ASP A 253 -20.96 -15.33 -10.09
N LEU A 254 -20.98 -15.38 -11.43
CA LEU A 254 -21.32 -14.22 -12.26
C LEU A 254 -22.76 -13.76 -12.02
N ALA A 255 -23.73 -14.68 -11.91
CA ALA A 255 -25.12 -14.35 -11.62
C ALA A 255 -25.31 -13.78 -10.19
N GLU A 256 -24.55 -14.29 -9.22
CA GLU A 256 -24.54 -13.72 -7.88
C GLU A 256 -23.95 -12.29 -7.87
N MET A 257 -22.89 -12.06 -8.63
CA MET A 257 -22.30 -10.71 -8.78
C MET A 257 -23.26 -9.72 -9.44
N GLU A 258 -23.98 -10.12 -10.50
CA GLU A 258 -25.04 -9.31 -11.13
C GLU A 258 -26.05 -8.85 -10.07
N THR A 259 -26.55 -9.79 -9.25
CA THR A 259 -27.51 -9.52 -8.16
C THR A 259 -26.94 -8.59 -7.09
N ILE A 260 -25.69 -8.80 -6.68
CA ILE A 260 -25.02 -7.96 -5.69
C ILE A 260 -24.95 -6.52 -6.21
N VAL A 261 -24.47 -6.31 -7.44
CA VAL A 261 -24.28 -4.97 -8.01
C VAL A 261 -25.62 -4.28 -8.23
N GLU A 262 -26.63 -4.97 -8.76
CA GLU A 262 -27.98 -4.43 -8.94
C GLU A 262 -28.57 -3.92 -7.62
N ARG A 263 -28.46 -4.71 -6.54
CA ARG A 263 -28.95 -4.29 -5.22
C ARG A 263 -28.28 -3.00 -4.75
N HIS A 264 -26.95 -2.90 -4.86
CA HIS A 264 -26.23 -1.70 -4.43
C HIS A 264 -26.55 -0.49 -5.32
N LEU A 265 -26.78 -0.69 -6.61
CA LEU A 265 -27.23 0.36 -7.52
C LEU A 265 -28.66 0.81 -7.20
N ALA A 266 -29.58 -0.11 -6.94
CA ALA A 266 -30.96 0.20 -6.54
C ALA A 266 -30.99 1.00 -5.23
N GLU A 267 -30.19 0.61 -4.23
CA GLU A 267 -30.02 1.36 -2.98
C GLU A 267 -29.36 2.74 -3.20
N ALA A 268 -28.48 2.87 -4.20
CA ALA A 268 -27.87 4.14 -4.55
C ALA A 268 -28.82 5.07 -5.33
N ALA A 269 -29.75 4.49 -6.10
CA ALA A 269 -30.61 5.14 -7.07
C ALA A 269 -32.00 5.51 -6.52
N VAL A 270 -32.15 5.73 -5.20
CA VAL A 270 -33.44 6.07 -4.53
C VAL A 270 -34.25 7.20 -5.21
N ARG A 271 -33.62 8.05 -6.04
CA ARG A 271 -34.24 9.17 -6.75
C ARG A 271 -34.22 9.05 -8.28
N GLU A 272 -33.79 7.91 -8.84
CA GLU A 272 -33.59 7.71 -10.27
C GLU A 272 -33.79 6.23 -10.63
N THR A 273 -34.55 5.92 -11.68
CA THR A 273 -34.66 4.55 -12.18
C THR A 273 -33.54 4.26 -13.18
N LEU A 274 -32.72 3.25 -12.91
CA LEU A 274 -31.67 2.78 -13.81
C LEU A 274 -32.18 1.60 -14.65
N ASP A 275 -32.06 1.66 -15.98
CA ASP A 275 -32.27 0.50 -16.87
C ASP A 275 -30.96 -0.30 -16.90
N ILE A 276 -30.92 -1.40 -16.15
CA ILE A 276 -29.75 -2.27 -16.04
C ILE A 276 -30.03 -3.52 -16.87
N ARG A 277 -29.22 -3.76 -17.90
CA ARG A 277 -29.30 -4.96 -18.73
C ARG A 277 -27.93 -5.60 -18.85
N TRP A 278 -27.83 -6.82 -18.36
CA TRP A 278 -26.61 -7.61 -18.44
C TRP A 278 -26.51 -8.35 -19.77
N GLN A 279 -25.32 -8.31 -20.36
CA GLN A 279 -24.95 -9.08 -21.53
C GLN A 279 -23.78 -9.98 -21.15
N ARG A 280 -24.04 -11.30 -21.13
CA ARG A 280 -23.01 -12.31 -20.85
C ARG A 280 -22.24 -12.61 -22.12
N THR A 281 -20.92 -12.73 -22.00
CA THR A 281 -19.97 -13.02 -23.08
C THR A 281 -19.08 -14.20 -22.70
#